data_AF-A0A7Y2ISS0-F1
#
_entry.id   AF-A0A7Y2ISS0-F1
#
_cell.length_a   1.000
_cell.length_b   1.000
_cell.length_c   1.000
_cell.angle_alpha   90.00
_cell.angle_beta   90.00
_cell.angle_gamma   90.00
#
_symmetry.space_group_name_H-M   'P 1'
#
loop_
_entity.id
_entity.type
_entity.pdbx_description
1 polymer ?
#
loop_
_entity_poly.entity_id
_entity_poly.type
_entity_poly.pdbx_seq_one_letter_code
_entity_poly.pdbx_strand_id
1 'polypeptide(L)'
;PFGLLLVVDATTEEVTLDSGLDGLIAFQEPPALTELERGSTITVRLGELREIAVPSVLGRSEEEARSFLEGLGLLMEVTGTVEDAANVGLVVSQDPTGGTLPEGSVVGVVLGVAPATTTTTSTTTTTTSTTTTTVP
;
A
#
# COMPACT_ATOMS: atom_id res chain seq x y z
N PRO A 1 -8.19 -32.67 -34.54
CA PRO A 1 -7.26 -31.64 -34.05
C PRO A 1 -7.63 -30.27 -34.64
N PHE A 2 -8.31 -29.43 -33.86
CA PHE A 2 -8.69 -28.08 -34.29
C PHE A 2 -7.58 -27.12 -33.85
N GLY A 3 -6.74 -26.70 -34.81
CA GLY A 3 -5.77 -25.64 -34.59
C GLY A 3 -6.44 -24.30 -34.86
N LEU A 4 -6.75 -23.57 -33.80
CA LEU A 4 -7.02 -22.14 -33.89
C LEU A 4 -5.67 -21.45 -34.10
N LEU A 5 -5.55 -20.58 -35.12
CA LEU A 5 -4.32 -19.83 -35.35
C LEU A 5 -4.32 -18.63 -34.41
N LEU A 6 -3.64 -18.73 -33.28
CA LEU A 6 -3.45 -17.62 -32.35
C LEU A 6 -2.41 -16.67 -32.96
N VAL A 7 -2.85 -15.58 -33.60
CA VAL A 7 -1.95 -14.47 -33.93
C VAL A 7 -2.02 -13.48 -32.78
N VAL A 8 -1.04 -13.57 -31.89
CA VAL A 8 -0.87 -12.62 -30.79
C VAL A 8 -0.29 -11.35 -31.38
N ASP A 9 -1.13 -10.40 -31.77
CA ASP A 9 -0.70 -9.01 -31.81
C ASP A 9 -0.53 -8.59 -30.35
N ALA A 10 0.66 -8.82 -29.80
CA ALA A 10 0.97 -8.67 -28.37
C ALA A 10 1.09 -7.19 -27.99
N THR A 11 0.04 -6.43 -28.25
CA THR A 11 -0.07 -5.05 -27.80
C THR A 11 -0.57 -5.04 -26.36
N THR A 12 -0.02 -4.14 -25.55
CA THR A 12 -0.47 -3.93 -24.18
C THR A 12 -1.58 -2.88 -24.14
N GLU A 13 -2.47 -3.03 -23.17
CA GLU A 13 -3.52 -2.09 -22.84
C GLU A 13 -3.29 -1.65 -21.40
N GLU A 14 -3.22 -0.34 -21.17
CA GLU A 14 -3.04 0.17 -19.82
C GLU A 14 -4.29 -0.14 -18.99
N VAL A 15 -4.10 -0.81 -17.86
CA VAL A 15 -5.16 -1.15 -16.91
C VAL A 15 -4.88 -0.54 -15.55
N THR A 16 -5.91 -0.46 -14.71
CA THR A 16 -5.79 0.03 -13.34
C THR A 16 -5.53 -1.12 -12.36
N LEU A 17 -4.92 -0.82 -11.21
CA LEU A 17 -4.60 -1.84 -10.21
C LEU A 17 -5.84 -2.61 -9.72
N ASP A 18 -6.99 -1.93 -9.59
CA ASP A 18 -8.26 -2.52 -9.16
C ASP A 18 -8.87 -3.50 -10.18
N SER A 19 -8.46 -3.43 -11.45
CA SER A 19 -8.91 -4.36 -12.48
C SER A 19 -8.35 -5.78 -12.26
N GLY A 20 -7.18 -5.91 -11.63
CA GLY A 20 -6.48 -7.19 -11.48
C GLY A 20 -6.03 -7.83 -12.80
N LEU A 21 -5.99 -7.06 -13.89
CA LEU A 21 -5.69 -7.54 -15.25
C LEU A 21 -4.21 -7.45 -15.64
N ASP A 22 -3.33 -7.11 -14.70
CA ASP A 22 -1.89 -7.05 -14.93
C ASP A 22 -1.34 -8.39 -15.44
N GLY A 23 -0.72 -8.37 -16.62
CA GLY A 23 -0.24 -9.56 -17.31
C GLY A 23 -1.34 -10.53 -17.81
N LEU A 24 -2.62 -10.16 -17.67
CA LEU A 24 -3.78 -10.93 -18.13
C LEU A 24 -4.40 -10.31 -19.38
N ILE A 25 -5.37 -11.00 -20.00
CA ILE A 25 -6.05 -10.48 -21.19
C ILE A 25 -7.02 -9.37 -20.75
N ALA A 26 -6.69 -8.12 -21.08
CA ALA A 26 -7.54 -6.96 -20.83
C ALA A 26 -8.59 -6.76 -21.92
N PHE A 27 -8.26 -7.18 -23.15
CA PHE A 27 -9.14 -7.04 -24.30
C PHE A 27 -8.99 -8.23 -25.24
N GLN A 28 -10.13 -8.71 -25.78
CA GLN A 28 -10.13 -9.65 -26.89
C GLN A 28 -11.13 -9.25 -27.96
N GLU A 29 -10.74 -9.41 -29.22
CA GLU A 29 -11.62 -9.30 -30.37
C GLU A 29 -11.35 -10.49 -31.31
N PRO A 30 -12.38 -11.29 -31.65
CA PRO A 30 -13.78 -11.18 -31.23
C PRO A 30 -14.05 -11.59 -29.77
N PRO A 31 -15.18 -11.18 -29.18
CA PRO A 31 -15.54 -11.50 -27.80
C PRO A 31 -15.67 -13.02 -27.59
N ALA A 32 -15.56 -13.43 -26.33
CA ALA A 32 -15.61 -14.84 -25.96
C ALA A 32 -16.93 -15.48 -26.43
N LEU A 33 -16.87 -16.78 -26.75
CA LEU A 33 -18.01 -17.55 -27.27
C LEU A 33 -18.50 -17.12 -28.67
N THR A 34 -17.73 -16.30 -29.40
CA THR A 34 -18.00 -16.03 -30.81
C THR A 34 -17.63 -17.25 -31.66
N GLU A 35 -18.54 -17.70 -32.52
CA GLU A 35 -18.26 -18.77 -33.48
C GLU A 35 -17.39 -18.24 -34.62
N LEU A 36 -16.26 -18.90 -34.85
CA LEU A 36 -15.28 -18.51 -35.85
C LEU A 36 -14.99 -19.63 -36.83
N GLU A 37 -14.76 -19.25 -38.08
CA GLU A 37 -14.26 -20.17 -39.07
C GLU A 37 -12.84 -20.63 -38.71
N ARG A 38 -12.49 -21.87 -39.08
CA ARG A 38 -11.14 -22.39 -38.83
C ARG A 38 -10.12 -21.53 -39.57
N GLY A 39 -9.04 -21.18 -38.88
CA GLY A 39 -8.01 -20.28 -39.42
C GLY A 39 -8.31 -18.80 -39.19
N SER A 40 -9.42 -18.46 -38.51
CA SER A 40 -9.65 -17.10 -38.02
C SER A 40 -8.59 -16.68 -37.02
N THR A 41 -8.33 -15.38 -37.00
CA THR A 41 -7.40 -14.73 -36.06
C THR A 41 -8.19 -14.12 -34.91
N ILE A 42 -7.63 -14.22 -33.70
CA ILE A 42 -8.10 -13.51 -32.52
C ILE A 42 -7.04 -12.51 -32.13
N THR A 43 -7.44 -11.26 -31.91
CA THR A 43 -6.58 -10.23 -31.33
C THR A 43 -6.77 -10.24 -29.82
N VAL A 44 -5.67 -10.29 -29.07
CA VAL A 44 -5.67 -10.18 -27.61
C VAL A 44 -4.73 -9.08 -27.19
N ARG A 45 -5.12 -8.29 -26.20
CA ARG A 45 -4.22 -7.32 -25.56
C ARG A 45 -4.03 -7.68 -24.11
N LEU A 46 -2.80 -7.58 -23.65
CA LEU A 46 -2.45 -7.83 -22.26
C LEU A 46 -2.59 -6.55 -21.44
N GLY A 47 -3.16 -6.65 -20.25
CA GLY A 47 -3.19 -5.55 -19.29
C GLY A 47 -1.79 -5.26 -18.79
N GLU A 48 -1.43 -3.98 -18.77
CA GLU A 48 -0.18 -3.48 -18.20
C GLU A 48 -0.50 -2.34 -17.23
N LEU A 49 0.06 -2.41 -16.02
CA LEU A 49 -0.10 -1.34 -15.05
C LEU A 49 0.85 -0.18 -15.34
N ARG A 50 0.38 1.05 -15.12
CA ARG A 50 1.27 2.21 -15.12
C ARG A 50 2.14 2.18 -13.87
N GLU A 51 3.45 1.99 -14.07
CA GLU A 51 4.43 2.05 -12.98
C GLU A 51 4.85 3.49 -12.65
N ILE A 52 4.81 3.83 -11.36
CA ILE A 52 5.26 5.11 -10.81
C ILE A 52 6.47 4.85 -9.91
N ALA A 53 7.52 5.66 -10.09
CA ALA A 53 8.68 5.61 -9.22
C ALA A 53 8.31 6.08 -7.80
N VAL A 54 8.66 5.29 -6.79
CA VAL A 54 8.47 5.62 -5.38
C VAL A 54 9.63 6.48 -4.92
N PRO A 55 9.41 7.77 -4.64
CA PRO A 55 10.46 8.62 -4.13
C PRO A 55 10.68 8.41 -2.63
N SER A 56 11.81 8.87 -2.12
CA SER A 56 12.03 8.93 -0.68
C SER A 56 11.31 10.13 -0.06
N VAL A 57 10.45 9.85 0.93
CA VAL A 57 9.79 10.85 1.77
C VAL A 57 10.37 10.91 3.18
N LEU A 58 11.51 10.26 3.42
CA LEU A 58 12.19 10.31 4.72
C LEU A 58 12.52 11.76 5.12
N GLY A 59 12.25 12.11 6.38
CA GLY A 59 12.46 13.45 6.93
C GLY A 59 11.41 14.49 6.52
N ARG A 60 10.42 14.14 5.69
CA ARG A 60 9.27 15.00 5.41
C ARG A 60 8.22 14.91 6.50
N SER A 61 7.40 15.94 6.64
CA SER A 61 6.20 15.87 7.47
C SER A 61 5.17 14.94 6.84
N GLU A 62 4.24 14.43 7.66
CA GLU A 62 3.14 13.58 7.17
C GLU A 62 2.35 14.25 6.03
N GLU A 63 2.02 15.54 6.15
CA GLU A 63 1.25 16.27 5.16
C GLU A 63 2.05 16.48 3.85
N GLU A 64 3.33 16.83 3.95
CA GLU A 64 4.19 17.01 2.78
C GLU A 64 4.43 15.68 2.06
N ALA A 65 4.70 14.61 2.82
CA ALA A 65 4.87 13.27 2.27
C ALA A 65 3.61 12.79 1.56
N ARG A 66 2.43 13.00 2.17
CA ARG A 66 1.13 12.65 1.59
C ARG A 66 0.90 13.37 0.27
N SER A 67 0.98 14.71 0.28
CA SER A 67 0.72 15.51 -0.92
C SER A 67 1.70 15.19 -2.05
N PHE A 68 2.96 14.89 -1.72
CA PHE A 68 3.97 14.53 -2.70
C PHE A 68 3.70 13.17 -3.35
N LEU A 69 3.29 12.15 -2.57
CA LEU A 69 2.95 10.82 -3.10
C LEU A 69 1.64 10.86 -3.89
N GLU A 70 0.61 11.54 -3.38
CA GLU A 70 -0.68 11.71 -4.06
C GLU A 70 -0.53 12.47 -5.38
N GLY A 71 0.36 13.46 -5.44
CA GLY A 71 0.69 14.18 -6.68
C GLY A 71 1.34 13.30 -7.75
N LEU A 72 1.88 12.14 -7.37
CA LEU A 72 2.44 11.16 -8.29
C LEU A 72 1.44 10.04 -8.64
N GLY A 73 0.25 10.02 -8.04
CA GLY A 73 -0.73 8.93 -8.21
C GLY A 73 -0.51 7.75 -7.25
N LEU A 74 0.29 7.93 -6.20
CA LEU A 74 0.48 6.97 -5.11
C LEU A 74 -0.32 7.39 -3.88
N LEU A 75 -0.72 6.41 -3.07
CA LEU A 75 -1.39 6.65 -1.80
C LEU A 75 -0.39 6.52 -0.65
N MET A 76 -0.59 7.26 0.44
CA MET A 76 0.22 7.15 1.65
C MET A 76 -0.62 6.66 2.82
N GLU A 77 -0.12 5.67 3.55
CA GLU A 77 -0.73 5.17 4.78
C GLU A 77 0.28 5.18 5.93
N VAL A 78 -0.14 5.66 7.11
CA VAL A 78 0.69 5.60 8.31
C VAL A 78 0.55 4.21 8.93
N THR A 79 1.59 3.39 8.81
CA THR A 79 1.59 1.99 9.28
C THR A 79 2.11 1.83 10.70
N GLY A 80 2.73 2.88 11.26
CA GLY A 80 3.22 2.85 12.63
C GLY A 80 3.82 4.17 13.11
N THR A 81 4.26 4.14 14.36
CA THR A 81 5.02 5.24 14.98
C THR A 81 6.21 4.69 15.74
N VAL A 82 7.28 5.48 15.84
CA VAL A 82 8.49 5.14 16.59
C VAL A 82 8.91 6.29 17.48
N GLU A 83 9.37 6.00 18.70
CA GLU A 83 9.87 7.04 19.61
C GLU A 83 11.19 7.62 19.07
N ASP A 84 11.13 8.84 18.56
CA ASP A 84 12.27 9.59 18.06
C ASP A 84 12.07 11.08 18.32
N ALA A 85 12.67 11.57 19.41
CA ALA A 85 12.58 12.96 19.82
C ALA A 85 13.18 13.94 18.80
N ALA A 86 14.10 13.49 17.92
CA ALA A 86 14.71 14.33 16.91
C ALA A 86 13.81 14.52 15.67
N ASN A 87 12.90 13.59 15.42
CA ASN A 87 12.10 13.51 14.20
C ASN A 87 10.58 13.44 14.47
N VAL A 88 10.11 14.09 15.53
CA VAL A 88 8.69 14.10 15.89
C VAL A 88 7.84 14.71 14.77
N GLY A 89 6.83 13.96 14.30
CA GLY A 89 5.95 14.35 13.21
C GLY A 89 6.56 14.21 11.81
N LEU A 90 7.79 13.68 11.72
CA LEU A 90 8.47 13.42 10.45
C LEU A 90 8.44 11.92 10.13
N VAL A 91 8.52 11.60 8.84
CA VAL A 91 8.69 10.22 8.37
C VAL A 91 10.08 9.72 8.74
N VAL A 92 10.14 8.74 9.62
CA VAL A 92 11.39 8.09 10.07
C VAL A 92 11.69 6.85 9.22
N SER A 93 10.65 6.16 8.75
CA SER A 93 10.77 5.01 7.85
C SER A 93 9.66 5.01 6.82
N GLN A 94 9.94 4.44 5.65
CA GLN A 94 8.95 4.19 4.61
C GLN A 94 9.11 2.77 4.08
N ASP A 95 8.02 2.16 3.64
CA ASP A 95 7.99 0.89 2.96
C ASP A 95 7.03 0.97 1.76
N PRO A 96 7.50 0.72 0.52
CA PRO A 96 8.88 0.37 0.18
C PRO A 96 9.87 1.56 0.26
N THR A 97 11.14 1.24 0.46
CA THR A 97 12.23 2.24 0.55
C THR A 97 12.57 2.89 -0.80
N GLY A 98 12.13 2.29 -1.91
CA GLY A 98 12.26 2.79 -3.27
C GLY A 98 11.82 1.73 -4.27
N GLY A 99 11.89 2.05 -5.56
CA GLY A 99 11.47 1.17 -6.65
C GLY A 99 10.32 1.78 -7.46
N THR A 100 9.55 0.95 -8.13
CA THR A 100 8.32 1.33 -8.82
C THR A 100 7.12 0.62 -8.21
N LEU A 101 5.99 1.30 -8.18
CA LEU A 101 4.70 0.74 -7.79
C LEU A 101 3.64 1.12 -8.81
N PRO A 102 2.64 0.28 -9.04
CA PRO A 102 1.49 0.63 -9.84
C PRO A 102 0.79 1.89 -9.33
N GLU A 103 0.19 2.64 -10.24
CA GLU A 103 -0.74 3.72 -9.90
C GLU A 103 -1.86 3.24 -8.97
N GLY A 104 -2.13 4.05 -7.95
CA GLY A 104 -3.09 3.74 -6.89
C GLY A 104 -2.53 2.85 -5.76
N SER A 105 -1.26 2.45 -5.82
CA SER A 105 -0.67 1.65 -4.74
C SER A 105 -0.38 2.47 -3.49
N VAL A 106 -0.32 1.79 -2.34
CA VAL A 106 -0.09 2.39 -1.02
C VAL A 106 1.38 2.29 -0.62
N VAL A 107 1.96 3.40 -0.17
CA VAL A 107 3.27 3.48 0.49
C VAL A 107 3.03 3.61 1.99
N GLY A 108 3.54 2.66 2.75
CA GLY A 108 3.47 2.67 4.20
C GLY A 108 4.55 3.57 4.79
N VAL A 109 4.21 4.41 5.77
CA VAL A 109 5.16 5.27 6.47
C VAL A 109 5.08 5.11 7.98
N VAL A 110 6.22 5.25 8.63
CA VAL A 110 6.36 5.25 10.09
C VAL A 110 6.77 6.65 10.52
N LEU A 111 5.99 7.25 11.41
CA LEU A 111 6.25 8.60 11.92
C LEU A 111 7.01 8.59 13.24
N GLY A 112 7.91 9.54 13.41
CA GLY A 112 8.55 9.81 14.70
C GLY A 112 7.55 10.42 15.67
N VAL A 113 7.52 9.92 16.90
CA VAL A 113 6.73 10.49 17.99
C VAL A 113 7.65 10.84 19.16
N ALA A 114 7.25 11.82 19.96
CA ALA A 114 7.99 12.15 21.17
C ALA A 114 7.98 10.92 22.10
N PRO A 115 9.12 10.60 22.76
CA PRO A 115 9.13 9.54 23.76
C PRO A 115 8.08 9.86 24.81
N ALA A 116 7.33 8.86 25.24
CA ALA A 116 6.38 9.05 26.31
C ALA A 116 7.13 9.64 27.51
N THR A 117 6.86 10.90 27.85
CA THR A 117 7.33 11.45 29.12
C THR A 117 6.66 10.59 30.17
N THR A 118 7.43 9.71 30.80
CA THR A 118 7.03 9.04 32.01
C THR A 118 6.85 10.13 33.06
N THR A 119 5.64 10.68 33.13
CA THR A 119 5.14 11.21 34.38
C THR A 119 5.16 10.02 35.32
N THR A 120 6.25 9.87 36.08
CA THR A 120 6.24 9.10 37.32
C THR A 120 5.24 9.79 38.23
N THR A 121 3.96 9.49 38.02
CA THR A 121 2.94 9.66 39.04
C THR A 121 3.36 8.71 40.14
N SER A 122 4.00 9.23 41.19
CA SER A 122 4.16 8.52 42.44
C SER A 122 2.78 8.03 42.85
N THR A 123 2.56 6.72 42.72
CA THR A 123 1.41 6.04 43.30
C THR A 123 1.55 6.20 44.81
N THR A 124 0.86 7.16 45.41
CA THR A 124 0.64 7.15 46.84
C THR A 124 -0.26 5.96 47.13
N THR A 125 0.35 4.81 47.43
CA THR A 125 -0.32 3.67 48.05
C THR A 125 -0.87 4.16 49.39
N THR A 126 -2.16 4.48 49.44
CA THR A 126 -2.89 4.62 50.69
C THR A 126 -3.04 3.23 51.28
N THR A 127 -2.21 2.93 52.26
CA THR A 127 -2.29 1.73 53.10
C THR A 127 -3.55 1.84 53.97
N THR A 128 -4.64 1.20 53.56
CA THR A 128 -5.80 0.99 54.44
C THR A 128 -5.43 -0.11 55.43
N SER A 129 -5.10 0.28 56.66
CA SER A 129 -4.97 -0.63 57.80
C SER A 129 -6.33 -1.29 58.10
N THR A 130 -6.45 -2.59 57.86
CA THR A 130 -7.55 -3.40 58.38
C THR A 130 -7.18 -3.92 59.76
N THR A 131 -7.74 -3.32 60.81
CA THR A 131 -7.74 -3.88 62.17
C THR A 131 -8.64 -5.12 62.21
N THR A 132 -8.05 -6.29 62.44
CA THR A 132 -8.74 -7.53 62.81
C THR A 132 -9.10 -7.46 64.30
N THR A 133 -10.38 -7.29 64.60
CA THR A 133 -10.92 -7.45 65.96
C THR A 133 -11.36 -8.89 66.15
N THR A 134 -10.61 -9.62 66.97
CA THR A 134 -11.00 -10.91 67.55
C THR A 134 -12.08 -10.69 68.61
N VAL A 135 -13.19 -11.40 68.50
CA VAL A 135 -14.26 -11.44 69.52
C VAL A 135 -14.22 -12.82 70.20
N PRO A 136 -14.26 -12.90 71.54
CA PRO A 136 -14.06 -14.13 72.33
C PRO A 136 -15.24 -15.11 72.30
#